data_AF-A0A5J5WYC6-F1
#
_entry.id   AF-A0A5J5WYC6-F1
#
_cell.length_a   1.000
_cell.length_b   1.000
_cell.length_c   1.000
_cell.angle_alpha   90.00
_cell.angle_beta   90.00
_cell.angle_gamma   90.00
#
_symmetry.space_group_name_H-M   'P 1'
#
loop_
_entity.id
_entity.type
_entity.pdbx_description
1 polymer ?
#
loop_
_entity_poly.entity_id
_entity_poly.type
_entity_poly.pdbx_seq_one_letter_code
_entity_poly.pdbx_strand_id
1 'polypeptide(L)'
;MPSQGVKLYVQDKHVVLDNGILQVTISNPDGILTAIQYNGIDNLLAVENQEADRGYWDLVWNLAGSKGTKGKFDRIEATSFEVIVENEDQVELSFTRTWNPSLEGKVVPLNIEKRFIMLRNSSGFYTYAIYEHLKEWPAFNLDRFRVAFKLRKDKFHYMAMADNRQRYMPLPDDRLPYRSQTLAYPEAVLLVDPMETEFRGEVDDKYQYSCENKDNRVHGWICNDPPVGFWQITPSDEFRSAGPHKQNLTSHVGPTTLAVMHSVHYSGEDLILKFGSNEAWKKVFGPIFIYLNSLSDAGGNPLSLWEDAKQQMRIEVQDWPYTFPASQDFPQSHQRGNVSGRLLVKDRYVCKDYIPANGAYVGLAPPGDVGSWQSEVKGMIYSWVILYMNRQEMALHCGKLESRIALLQNSTFLIRVRCLSTGYMLTILTDLGSMGYGKDMQIYILIEIWFTQLGLVTIQKTGFLLRSPERMMTTHIKELHGKSSSN
;
A
#
# COMPACT_ATOMS: atom_id res chain seq x y z
N MET A 1 -12.48 6.98 -33.94
CA MET A 1 -12.05 5.66 -34.44
C MET A 1 -12.74 4.62 -33.57
N PRO A 2 -13.28 3.50 -34.10
CA PRO A 2 -13.75 2.42 -33.25
C PRO A 2 -12.59 1.95 -32.38
N SER A 3 -12.83 1.74 -31.08
CA SER A 3 -11.74 1.35 -30.20
C SER A 3 -11.26 -0.05 -30.55
N GLN A 4 -9.94 -0.24 -30.61
CA GLN A 4 -9.34 -1.53 -30.86
C GLN A 4 -9.63 -2.45 -29.67
N GLY A 5 -10.02 -3.70 -29.93
CA GLY A 5 -10.10 -4.72 -28.87
C GLY A 5 -8.71 -5.05 -28.33
N VAL A 6 -8.63 -5.61 -27.12
CA VAL A 6 -7.35 -6.05 -26.56
C VAL A 6 -6.76 -7.15 -27.43
N LYS A 7 -5.46 -7.03 -27.74
CA LYS A 7 -4.69 -8.01 -28.50
C LYS A 7 -3.60 -8.60 -27.62
N LEU A 8 -3.38 -9.90 -27.80
CA LEU A 8 -2.34 -10.67 -27.15
C LEU A 8 -1.38 -11.22 -28.21
N TYR A 9 -0.09 -11.04 -27.99
CA TYR A 9 0.97 -11.65 -28.79
C TYR A 9 1.87 -12.48 -27.88
N VAL A 10 1.80 -13.80 -28.01
CA VAL A 10 2.66 -14.73 -27.28
C VAL A 10 3.85 -15.10 -28.15
N GLN A 11 5.06 -14.79 -27.67
CA GLN A 11 6.33 -15.11 -28.32
C GLN A 11 7.19 -15.98 -27.39
N ASP A 12 8.29 -16.52 -27.93
CA ASP A 12 9.18 -17.44 -27.19
C ASP A 12 9.72 -16.84 -25.89
N LYS A 13 10.11 -15.57 -25.91
CA LYS A 13 10.75 -14.89 -24.76
C LYS A 13 9.86 -13.85 -24.09
N HIS A 14 8.78 -13.43 -24.75
CA HIS A 14 7.95 -12.32 -24.28
C HIS A 14 6.48 -12.54 -24.63
N VAL A 15 5.62 -11.95 -23.82
CA VAL A 15 4.18 -11.85 -24.04
C VAL A 15 3.83 -10.37 -24.07
N VAL A 16 3.08 -9.95 -25.09
CA VAL A 16 2.75 -8.55 -25.33
C VAL A 16 1.23 -8.34 -25.29
N LEU A 17 0.79 -7.44 -24.43
CA LEU A 17 -0.59 -6.97 -24.30
C LEU A 17 -0.73 -5.60 -24.97
N ASP A 18 -1.72 -5.42 -25.84
CA ASP A 18 -1.96 -4.16 -26.57
C ASP A 18 -3.46 -3.87 -26.66
N ASN A 19 -3.91 -2.75 -26.09
CA ASN A 19 -5.31 -2.29 -26.17
C ASN A 19 -5.51 -1.07 -27.08
N GLY A 20 -4.51 -0.72 -27.87
CA GLY A 20 -4.50 0.45 -28.75
C GLY A 20 -4.17 1.78 -28.05
N ILE A 21 -4.06 1.80 -26.72
CA ILE A 21 -3.67 2.97 -25.92
C ILE A 21 -2.23 2.82 -25.42
N LEU A 22 -1.92 1.65 -24.86
CA LEU A 22 -0.59 1.28 -24.38
C LEU A 22 -0.26 -0.16 -24.77
N GLN A 23 1.04 -0.46 -24.79
CA GLN A 23 1.55 -1.82 -24.91
C GLN A 23 2.35 -2.20 -23.67
N VAL A 24 2.13 -3.41 -23.15
CA VAL A 24 2.85 -3.97 -22.00
C VAL A 24 3.53 -5.26 -22.43
N THR A 25 4.85 -5.33 -22.24
CA THR A 25 5.67 -6.51 -22.56
C THR A 25 6.14 -7.17 -21.27
N ILE A 26 5.91 -8.48 -21.17
CA ILE A 26 6.24 -9.32 -20.02
C ILE A 26 7.13 -10.48 -20.48
N SER A 27 8.17 -10.83 -19.74
CA SER A 27 9.02 -11.98 -20.08
C SER A 27 8.27 -13.31 -19.92
N ASN A 28 8.59 -14.27 -20.79
CA ASN A 28 8.00 -15.60 -20.84
C ASN A 28 9.06 -16.67 -20.50
N PRO A 29 8.86 -17.52 -19.48
CA PRO A 29 7.73 -17.56 -18.54
C PRO A 29 7.94 -16.73 -17.27
N ASP A 30 9.03 -15.96 -17.15
CA ASP A 30 9.41 -15.41 -15.84
C ASP A 30 8.41 -14.40 -15.28
N GLY A 31 7.58 -13.77 -16.11
CA GLY A 31 6.55 -12.84 -15.67
C GLY A 31 7.13 -11.53 -15.14
N ILE A 32 8.22 -11.04 -15.73
CA ILE A 32 8.85 -9.74 -15.43
C ILE A 32 8.36 -8.71 -16.45
N LEU A 33 7.95 -7.52 -16.00
CA LEU A 33 7.62 -6.42 -16.90
C LEU A 33 8.91 -5.82 -17.48
N THR A 34 9.10 -6.01 -18.79
CA THR A 34 10.32 -5.61 -19.49
C THR A 34 10.15 -4.30 -20.26
N ALA A 35 8.92 -4.01 -20.71
CA ALA A 35 8.59 -2.75 -21.36
C ALA A 35 7.14 -2.29 -21.15
N ILE A 36 6.96 -0.97 -21.12
CA ILE A 36 5.65 -0.31 -21.22
C ILE A 36 5.79 0.79 -22.27
N GLN A 37 5.11 0.66 -23.40
CA GLN A 37 5.10 1.66 -24.46
C GLN A 37 3.84 2.52 -24.32
N TYR A 38 4.01 3.85 -24.32
CA TYR A 38 2.89 4.78 -24.16
C TYR A 38 3.25 6.17 -24.70
N ASN A 39 2.27 6.80 -25.37
CA ASN A 39 2.34 8.19 -25.84
C ASN A 39 3.68 8.57 -26.52
N GLY A 40 4.10 7.76 -27.49
CA GLY A 40 5.34 7.99 -28.26
C GLY A 40 6.65 7.67 -27.52
N ILE A 41 6.60 7.27 -26.24
CA ILE A 41 7.75 6.73 -25.53
C ILE A 41 7.83 5.22 -25.79
N ASP A 42 8.97 4.77 -26.29
CA ASP A 42 9.27 3.38 -26.64
C ASP A 42 9.22 2.44 -25.42
N ASN A 43 9.74 2.89 -24.29
CA ASN A 43 9.65 2.19 -23.02
C ASN A 43 9.71 3.18 -21.85
N LEU A 44 8.70 3.19 -20.98
CA LEU A 44 8.68 4.00 -19.76
C LEU A 44 9.66 3.47 -18.69
N LEU A 45 9.97 2.17 -18.72
CA LEU A 45 10.83 1.52 -17.74
C LEU A 45 12.31 1.75 -18.02
N ALA A 46 13.14 1.67 -16.99
CA ALA A 46 14.59 1.92 -17.04
C ALA A 46 15.33 0.97 -18.01
N VAL A 47 15.42 1.34 -19.29
CA VAL A 47 16.02 0.52 -20.35
C VAL A 47 17.51 0.23 -20.14
N GLU A 48 18.21 1.09 -19.40
CA GLU A 48 19.61 0.90 -18.98
C GLU A 48 19.77 -0.28 -18.00
N ASN A 49 18.70 -0.67 -17.31
CA ASN A 49 18.71 -1.84 -16.45
C ASN A 49 18.50 -3.12 -17.27
N GLN A 50 19.01 -4.23 -16.73
CA GLN A 50 18.61 -5.56 -17.18
C GLN A 50 17.09 -5.71 -17.08
N GLU A 51 16.47 -6.50 -17.97
CA GLU A 51 15.01 -6.67 -18.04
C GLU A 51 14.41 -7.08 -16.68
N ALA A 52 15.06 -8.00 -15.97
CA ALA A 52 14.69 -8.43 -14.62
C ALA A 52 14.64 -7.29 -13.58
N ASP A 53 15.33 -6.17 -13.82
CA ASP A 53 15.45 -5.04 -12.88
C ASP A 53 14.67 -3.79 -13.34
N ARG A 54 13.57 -4.00 -14.08
CA ARG A 54 12.70 -2.92 -14.56
C ARG A 54 11.38 -2.86 -13.80
N GLY A 55 10.46 -3.79 -14.07
CA GLY A 55 9.20 -3.95 -13.35
C GLY A 55 9.04 -5.37 -12.83
N TYR A 56 8.96 -5.57 -11.52
CA TYR A 56 8.95 -6.92 -10.96
C TYR A 56 8.24 -7.01 -9.60
N TRP A 57 7.75 -8.20 -9.30
CA TRP A 57 7.34 -8.59 -7.96
C TRP A 57 8.57 -9.13 -7.21
N ASP A 58 8.78 -8.66 -5.98
CA ASP A 58 9.84 -9.15 -5.09
C ASP A 58 9.31 -9.50 -3.71
N LEU A 59 10.07 -10.36 -3.02
CA LEU A 59 9.88 -10.63 -1.61
C LEU A 59 11.21 -10.78 -0.87
N VAL A 60 11.16 -10.64 0.44
CA VAL A 60 12.26 -10.91 1.36
C VAL A 60 11.79 -11.93 2.37
N TRP A 61 12.50 -13.06 2.47
CA TRP A 61 12.11 -14.18 3.31
C TRP A 61 13.30 -14.78 4.06
N ASN A 62 12.99 -15.56 5.09
CA ASN A 62 13.96 -16.18 5.98
C ASN A 62 13.53 -17.61 6.36
N LEU A 63 14.50 -18.44 6.72
CA LEU A 63 14.19 -19.72 7.37
C LEU A 63 13.58 -19.46 8.75
N ALA A 64 12.63 -20.29 9.15
CA ALA A 64 12.06 -20.21 10.48
C ALA A 64 13.15 -20.29 11.56
N GLY A 65 13.01 -19.48 12.62
CA GLY A 65 14.00 -19.38 13.70
C GLY A 65 15.19 -18.44 13.42
N SER A 66 15.28 -17.85 12.21
CA SER A 66 16.26 -16.78 11.93
C SER A 66 15.97 -15.55 12.79
N LYS A 67 17.03 -14.88 13.28
CA LYS A 67 16.93 -13.63 14.07
C LYS A 67 17.04 -12.41 13.16
N GLY A 68 16.33 -11.33 13.48
CA GLY A 68 16.36 -10.08 12.73
C GLY A 68 15.50 -10.09 11.46
N THR A 69 15.57 -8.99 10.71
CA THR A 69 14.75 -8.70 9.52
C THR A 69 15.55 -8.70 8.21
N LYS A 70 16.80 -9.16 8.25
CA LYS A 70 17.64 -9.32 7.06
C LYS A 70 17.38 -10.69 6.46
N GLY A 71 16.63 -10.73 5.35
CA GLY A 71 16.30 -11.96 4.64
C GLY A 71 16.91 -12.10 3.26
N LYS A 72 16.65 -13.26 2.66
CA LYS A 72 16.94 -13.57 1.27
C LYS A 72 16.00 -12.78 0.37
N PHE A 73 16.58 -11.92 -0.45
CA PHE A 73 15.84 -11.24 -1.51
C PHE A 73 15.55 -12.24 -2.63
N ASP A 74 14.29 -12.31 -3.04
CA ASP A 74 13.81 -13.18 -4.09
C ASP A 74 13.02 -12.32 -5.08
N ARG A 75 13.58 -12.18 -6.28
CA ARG A 75 12.86 -11.64 -7.42
C ARG A 75 12.07 -12.78 -8.02
N ILE A 76 10.75 -12.63 -8.02
CA ILE A 76 9.85 -13.75 -8.29
C ILE A 76 9.82 -13.99 -9.80
N GLU A 77 10.72 -14.84 -10.27
CA GLU A 77 10.72 -15.39 -11.64
C GLU A 77 9.81 -16.61 -11.67
N ALA A 78 8.77 -16.55 -12.50
CA ALA A 78 7.85 -17.67 -12.72
C ALA A 78 8.48 -18.73 -13.62
N THR A 79 7.93 -19.94 -13.57
CA THR A 79 8.39 -21.08 -14.37
C THR A 79 7.34 -21.55 -15.37
N SER A 80 6.12 -21.04 -15.28
CA SER A 80 5.03 -21.32 -16.21
C SER A 80 4.24 -20.06 -16.54
N PHE A 81 3.67 -20.06 -17.73
CA PHE A 81 2.80 -19.00 -18.27
C PHE A 81 1.49 -19.63 -18.77
N GLU A 82 0.37 -18.95 -18.53
CA GLU A 82 -0.96 -19.36 -19.00
C GLU A 82 -1.80 -18.13 -19.37
N VAL A 83 -2.59 -18.27 -20.44
CA VAL A 83 -3.62 -17.30 -20.82
C VAL A 83 -4.94 -17.73 -20.17
N ILE A 84 -5.47 -16.89 -19.30
CA ILE A 84 -6.64 -17.20 -18.47
C ILE A 84 -7.92 -16.68 -19.13
N VAL A 85 -7.86 -15.46 -19.64
CA VAL A 85 -8.95 -14.80 -20.37
C VAL A 85 -8.35 -14.17 -21.61
N GLU A 86 -8.98 -14.35 -22.76
CA GLU A 86 -8.64 -13.66 -24.01
C GLU A 86 -9.92 -13.39 -24.80
N ASN A 87 -10.31 -12.12 -24.86
CA ASN A 87 -11.39 -11.62 -25.70
C ASN A 87 -11.16 -10.13 -26.02
N GLU A 88 -12.06 -9.52 -26.80
CA GLU A 88 -11.90 -8.13 -27.24
C GLU A 88 -11.89 -7.11 -26.08
N ASP A 89 -12.51 -7.43 -24.95
CA ASP A 89 -12.68 -6.51 -23.84
C ASP A 89 -11.60 -6.70 -22.75
N GLN A 90 -11.01 -7.90 -22.65
CA GLN A 90 -10.06 -8.25 -21.61
C GLN A 90 -9.08 -9.32 -22.06
N VAL A 91 -7.82 -9.17 -21.64
CA VAL A 91 -6.86 -10.26 -21.53
C VAL A 91 -6.39 -10.38 -20.08
N GLU A 92 -6.39 -11.59 -19.53
CA GLU A 92 -5.79 -11.93 -18.24
C GLU A 92 -4.72 -13.02 -18.43
N LEU A 93 -3.52 -12.75 -17.93
CA LEU A 93 -2.36 -13.65 -17.99
C LEU A 93 -1.99 -14.13 -16.59
N SER A 94 -1.54 -15.38 -16.49
CA SER A 94 -0.96 -15.97 -15.29
C SER A 94 0.50 -16.36 -15.49
N PHE A 95 1.33 -16.08 -14.48
CA PHE A 95 2.72 -16.48 -14.39
C PHE A 95 2.98 -17.12 -13.03
N THR A 96 3.29 -18.41 -13.01
CA THR A 96 3.31 -19.20 -11.78
C THR A 96 4.70 -19.79 -11.48
N ARG A 97 5.10 -19.73 -10.21
CA ARG A 97 6.22 -20.49 -9.64
C ARG A 97 5.68 -21.38 -8.53
N THR A 98 5.74 -22.70 -8.73
CA THR A 98 5.38 -23.68 -7.71
C THR A 98 6.58 -24.09 -6.88
N TRP A 99 6.39 -24.33 -5.58
CA TRP A 99 7.44 -24.86 -4.73
C TRP A 99 7.37 -26.40 -4.63
N ASN A 100 8.53 -27.03 -4.48
CA ASN A 100 8.64 -28.45 -4.14
C ASN A 100 9.91 -28.69 -3.30
N PRO A 101 10.04 -29.85 -2.61
CA PRO A 101 11.17 -30.12 -1.71
C PRO A 101 12.58 -29.97 -2.33
N SER A 102 12.74 -30.12 -3.65
CA SER A 102 14.06 -29.94 -4.31
C SER A 102 14.54 -28.48 -4.34
N LEU A 103 13.62 -27.54 -4.06
CA LEU A 103 13.85 -26.10 -4.01
C LEU A 103 14.04 -25.58 -2.57
N GLU A 104 14.05 -26.46 -1.58
CA GLU A 104 14.24 -26.09 -0.18
C GLU A 104 15.52 -25.27 0.03
N GLY A 105 15.39 -24.17 0.78
CA GLY A 105 16.49 -23.24 1.05
C GLY A 105 16.89 -22.35 -0.13
N LYS A 106 16.44 -22.64 -1.37
CA LYS A 106 16.78 -21.86 -2.58
C LYS A 106 15.77 -20.76 -2.84
N VAL A 107 14.47 -21.08 -2.79
CA VAL A 107 13.36 -20.13 -2.94
C VAL A 107 12.38 -20.30 -1.80
N VAL A 108 11.52 -19.30 -1.62
CA VAL A 108 10.50 -19.32 -0.56
C VAL A 108 9.56 -20.52 -0.73
N PRO A 109 9.14 -21.20 0.35
CA PRO A 109 8.15 -22.29 0.32
C PRO A 109 6.73 -21.84 -0.06
N LEU A 110 6.54 -21.18 -1.20
CA LEU A 110 5.23 -20.69 -1.66
C LEU A 110 4.99 -21.08 -3.11
N ASN A 111 3.75 -21.49 -3.40
CA ASN A 111 3.17 -21.34 -4.72
C ASN A 111 2.87 -19.85 -4.88
N ILE A 112 3.44 -19.24 -5.92
CA ILE A 112 3.21 -17.84 -6.23
C ILE A 112 2.70 -17.74 -7.65
N GLU A 113 1.51 -17.17 -7.79
CA GLU A 113 0.87 -16.90 -9.05
C GLU A 113 0.72 -15.39 -9.22
N LYS A 114 1.38 -14.81 -10.24
CA LYS A 114 1.27 -13.41 -10.61
C LYS A 114 0.31 -13.28 -11.77
N ARG A 115 -0.59 -12.31 -11.69
CA ARG A 115 -1.62 -12.07 -12.69
C ARG A 115 -1.47 -10.66 -13.26
N PHE A 116 -1.67 -10.54 -14.56
CA PHE A 116 -1.69 -9.27 -15.28
C PHE A 116 -2.97 -9.19 -16.09
N ILE A 117 -3.69 -8.07 -15.99
CA ILE A 117 -4.95 -7.85 -16.70
C ILE A 117 -4.86 -6.56 -17.49
N MET A 118 -5.19 -6.62 -18.77
CA MET A 118 -5.38 -5.45 -19.62
C MET A 118 -6.82 -5.41 -20.10
N LEU A 119 -7.46 -4.25 -19.93
CA LEU A 119 -8.83 -4.00 -20.37
C LEU A 119 -8.85 -3.10 -21.60
N ARG A 120 -9.85 -3.30 -22.44
CA ARG A 120 -10.18 -2.40 -23.55
C ARG A 120 -10.53 -1.02 -23.01
N ASN A 121 -10.13 0.03 -23.73
CA ASN A 121 -10.42 1.43 -23.37
C ASN A 121 -9.87 1.88 -22.00
N SER A 122 -8.94 1.14 -21.40
CA SER A 122 -8.29 1.54 -20.13
C SER A 122 -6.90 2.08 -20.41
N SER A 123 -6.56 3.25 -19.86
CA SER A 123 -5.21 3.84 -19.98
C SER A 123 -4.28 3.28 -18.91
N GLY A 124 -4.15 1.96 -18.85
CA GLY A 124 -3.39 1.27 -17.84
C GLY A 124 -3.57 -0.24 -17.87
N PHE A 125 -2.99 -0.90 -16.87
CA PHE A 125 -3.13 -2.34 -16.66
C PHE A 125 -3.13 -2.67 -15.17
N TYR A 126 -3.69 -3.82 -14.82
CA TYR A 126 -3.77 -4.29 -13.44
C TYR A 126 -2.77 -5.40 -13.19
N THR A 127 -2.30 -5.51 -11.96
CA THR A 127 -1.55 -6.68 -11.50
C THR A 127 -1.93 -7.06 -10.08
N TYR A 128 -1.97 -8.36 -9.82
CA TYR A 128 -2.21 -8.94 -8.51
C TYR A 128 -1.44 -10.25 -8.37
N ALA A 129 -1.33 -10.76 -7.15
CA ALA A 129 -0.69 -12.04 -6.92
C ALA A 129 -1.47 -12.89 -5.90
N ILE A 130 -1.39 -14.20 -6.06
CA ILE A 130 -1.96 -15.21 -5.17
C ILE A 130 -0.80 -15.99 -4.59
N TYR A 131 -0.67 -15.96 -3.26
CA TYR A 131 0.36 -16.70 -2.54
C TYR A 131 -0.31 -17.84 -1.79
N GLU A 132 0.26 -19.04 -1.88
CA GLU A 132 -0.25 -20.24 -1.22
C GLU A 132 0.90 -21.02 -0.58
N HIS A 133 0.73 -21.33 0.70
CA HIS A 133 1.55 -22.25 1.48
C HIS A 133 0.73 -23.51 1.77
N LEU A 134 1.23 -24.68 1.35
CA LEU A 134 0.54 -25.96 1.57
C LEU A 134 0.85 -26.55 2.95
N LYS A 135 -0.05 -27.42 3.43
CA LYS A 135 -0.01 -28.01 4.77
C LYS A 135 1.16 -28.98 4.98
N GLU A 136 1.90 -29.35 3.95
CA GLU A 136 3.03 -30.28 4.06
C GLU A 136 4.37 -29.55 3.96
N TRP A 137 4.34 -28.22 3.88
CA TRP A 137 5.51 -27.42 3.55
C TRP A 137 6.22 -26.85 4.79
N PRO A 138 7.52 -26.58 4.66
CA PRO A 138 8.36 -26.20 5.78
C PRO A 138 8.05 -24.77 6.27
N ALA A 139 8.22 -24.57 7.58
CA ALA A 139 8.13 -23.28 8.21
C ALA A 139 9.09 -22.25 7.60
N PHE A 140 8.64 -21.00 7.46
CA PHE A 140 9.45 -19.89 7.00
C PHE A 140 8.92 -18.55 7.52
N ASN A 141 9.70 -17.49 7.35
CA ASN A 141 9.35 -16.12 7.70
C ASN A 141 9.33 -15.27 6.42
N LEU A 142 8.33 -14.39 6.29
CA LEU A 142 8.21 -13.45 5.18
C LEU A 142 8.19 -12.02 5.74
N ASP A 143 9.22 -11.25 5.40
CA ASP A 143 9.47 -9.92 5.99
C ASP A 143 8.86 -8.79 5.15
N ARG A 144 8.74 -9.04 3.84
CA ARG A 144 8.33 -8.03 2.85
C ARG A 144 7.94 -8.69 1.56
N PHE A 145 6.94 -8.13 0.89
CA PHE A 145 6.70 -8.36 -0.54
C PHE A 145 5.97 -7.18 -1.16
N ARG A 146 6.28 -6.93 -2.43
CA ARG A 146 5.87 -5.71 -3.14
C ARG A 146 6.00 -5.87 -4.65
N VAL A 147 5.47 -4.88 -5.37
CA VAL A 147 5.80 -4.61 -6.77
C VAL A 147 6.70 -3.38 -6.83
N ALA A 148 7.71 -3.42 -7.69
CA ALA A 148 8.57 -2.28 -7.97
C ALA A 148 8.56 -1.97 -9.47
N PHE A 149 8.45 -0.69 -9.82
CA PHE A 149 8.62 -0.16 -11.16
C PHE A 149 9.74 0.85 -11.15
N LYS A 150 10.82 0.58 -11.88
CA LYS A 150 11.93 1.50 -12.10
C LYS A 150 11.74 2.17 -13.45
N LEU A 151 11.51 3.48 -13.43
CA LEU A 151 11.28 4.26 -14.62
C LEU A 151 12.59 4.82 -15.18
N ARG A 152 12.54 5.32 -16.40
CA ARG A 152 13.66 6.00 -17.05
C ARG A 152 14.10 7.25 -16.30
N LYS A 153 15.32 7.21 -15.76
CA LYS A 153 15.93 8.36 -15.05
C LYS A 153 16.17 9.57 -15.93
N ASP A 154 16.26 9.38 -17.25
CA ASP A 154 16.41 10.46 -18.25
C ASP A 154 15.08 11.13 -18.63
N LYS A 155 13.95 10.58 -18.17
CA LYS A 155 12.61 11.04 -18.55
C LYS A 155 11.80 11.53 -17.35
N PHE A 156 11.81 10.78 -16.25
CA PHE A 156 10.94 11.00 -15.10
C PHE A 156 11.69 11.71 -13.98
N HIS A 157 11.43 13.01 -13.82
CA HIS A 157 12.17 13.87 -12.87
C HIS A 157 11.30 14.43 -11.75
N TYR A 158 9.98 14.44 -11.91
CA TYR A 158 9.07 15.03 -10.94
C TYR A 158 8.22 13.95 -10.27
N MET A 159 8.29 13.86 -8.95
CA MET A 159 7.56 12.87 -8.16
C MET A 159 6.37 13.55 -7.48
N ALA A 160 5.23 12.86 -7.46
CA ALA A 160 4.06 13.27 -6.68
C ALA A 160 3.51 12.08 -5.87
N MET A 161 3.27 12.31 -4.58
CA MET A 161 2.70 11.29 -3.67
C MET A 161 1.60 11.82 -2.74
N ALA A 162 1.50 13.15 -2.59
CA ALA A 162 0.39 13.83 -1.93
C ALA A 162 0.34 15.28 -2.42
N ASP A 163 -0.77 15.99 -2.24
CA ASP A 163 -0.90 17.40 -2.68
C ASP A 163 0.17 18.33 -2.09
N ASN A 164 0.64 18.01 -0.88
CA ASN A 164 1.68 18.76 -0.19
C ASN A 164 3.08 18.12 -0.27
N ARG A 165 3.24 17.04 -1.04
CA ARG A 165 4.49 16.28 -1.18
C ARG A 165 4.71 15.88 -2.63
N GLN A 166 5.14 16.89 -3.40
CA GLN A 166 5.50 16.77 -4.81
C GLN A 166 6.70 17.65 -5.08
N ARG A 167 7.65 17.17 -5.89
CA ARG A 167 8.86 17.94 -6.20
C ARG A 167 9.62 17.34 -7.38
N TYR A 168 10.49 18.14 -7.97
CA TYR A 168 11.63 17.60 -8.71
C TYR A 168 12.54 16.83 -7.75
N MET A 169 13.01 15.68 -8.21
CA MET A 169 13.82 14.76 -7.43
C MET A 169 15.24 14.74 -7.98
N PRO A 170 16.25 14.60 -7.11
CA PRO A 170 17.62 14.38 -7.55
C PRO A 170 17.74 13.06 -8.33
N LEU A 171 18.76 12.97 -9.17
CA LEU A 171 19.06 11.77 -9.93
C LEU A 171 19.73 10.71 -9.03
N PRO A 172 19.64 9.42 -9.40
CA PRO A 172 20.36 8.36 -8.70
C PRO A 172 21.87 8.59 -8.66
N ASP A 173 22.41 9.19 -9.72
CA ASP A 173 23.82 9.52 -9.86
C ASP A 173 24.27 10.55 -8.82
N ASP A 174 23.37 11.42 -8.35
CA ASP A 174 23.67 12.40 -7.30
C ASP A 174 23.95 11.74 -5.95
N ARG A 175 23.45 10.51 -5.75
CA ARG A 175 23.71 9.71 -4.55
C ARG A 175 25.03 8.94 -4.61
N LEU A 176 25.83 9.10 -5.67
CA LEU A 176 27.14 8.43 -5.78
C LEU A 176 28.15 9.06 -4.78
N PRO A 177 29.13 8.28 -4.26
CA PRO A 177 30.04 8.75 -3.20
C PRO A 177 30.89 9.99 -3.55
N TYR A 178 31.07 10.29 -4.83
CA TYR A 178 31.82 11.47 -5.28
C TYR A 178 30.94 12.72 -5.47
N ARG A 179 29.60 12.58 -5.40
CA ARG A 179 28.61 13.68 -5.46
C ARG A 179 27.83 13.87 -4.16
N SER A 180 27.92 12.91 -3.23
CA SER A 180 27.19 12.93 -1.97
C SER A 180 28.00 12.36 -0.83
N GLN A 181 27.53 12.64 0.38
CA GLN A 181 28.08 12.10 1.61
C GLN A 181 27.00 11.31 2.35
N THR A 182 27.23 10.00 2.54
CA THR A 182 26.38 9.19 3.42
C THR A 182 26.42 9.73 4.85
N LEU A 183 25.24 9.87 5.46
CA LEU A 183 25.08 10.35 6.82
C LEU A 183 25.10 9.17 7.82
N ALA A 184 24.57 9.37 9.03
CA ALA A 184 24.58 8.34 10.07
C ALA A 184 23.84 7.05 9.69
N TYR A 185 22.85 7.15 8.80
CA TYR A 185 22.10 6.01 8.26
C TYR A 185 22.41 5.84 6.78
N PRO A 186 22.62 4.59 6.29
CA PRO A 186 23.04 4.35 4.91
C PRO A 186 22.00 4.79 3.87
N GLU A 187 20.73 4.90 4.27
CA GLU A 187 19.66 5.42 3.43
C GLU A 187 19.73 6.93 3.19
N ALA A 188 20.29 7.70 4.14
CA ALA A 188 20.32 9.15 4.10
C ALA A 188 21.65 9.66 3.56
N VAL A 189 21.60 10.49 2.51
CA VAL A 189 22.78 11.11 1.91
C VAL A 189 22.61 12.61 1.81
N LEU A 190 23.67 13.36 2.13
CA LEU A 190 23.77 14.79 1.86
C LEU A 190 24.27 14.98 0.43
N LEU A 191 23.53 15.73 -0.38
CA LEU A 191 23.90 16.06 -1.76
C LEU A 191 24.93 17.19 -1.77
N VAL A 192 26.18 16.88 -2.15
CA VAL A 192 27.32 17.82 -2.09
C VAL A 192 27.59 18.48 -3.44
N ASP A 193 27.46 17.71 -4.52
CA ASP A 193 27.68 18.13 -5.91
C ASP A 193 26.65 17.44 -6.86
N PRO A 194 25.34 17.71 -6.68
CA PRO A 194 24.31 17.16 -7.55
C PRO A 194 24.36 17.77 -8.95
N MET A 195 23.83 17.06 -9.95
CA MET A 195 23.70 17.52 -11.33
C MET A 195 22.90 18.82 -11.43
N GLU A 196 21.75 18.86 -10.76
CA GLU A 196 20.96 20.08 -10.57
C GLU A 196 21.40 20.79 -9.30
N THR A 197 22.06 21.94 -9.46
CA THR A 197 22.69 22.68 -8.36
C THR A 197 21.71 23.12 -7.26
N GLU A 198 20.42 23.19 -7.55
CA GLU A 198 19.38 23.55 -6.58
C GLU A 198 19.23 22.52 -5.45
N PHE A 199 19.57 21.25 -5.69
CA PHE A 199 19.50 20.20 -4.67
C PHE A 199 20.72 20.20 -3.73
N ARG A 200 21.71 21.08 -3.96
CA ARG A 200 22.94 21.11 -3.17
C ARG A 200 22.65 21.46 -1.71
N GLY A 201 23.16 20.64 -0.80
CA GLY A 201 22.95 20.79 0.64
C GLY A 201 21.67 20.14 1.15
N GLU A 202 20.84 19.56 0.28
CA GLU A 202 19.70 18.76 0.70
C GLU A 202 20.11 17.36 1.18
N VAL A 203 19.27 16.78 2.04
CA VAL A 203 19.38 15.38 2.44
C VAL A 203 18.29 14.58 1.75
N ASP A 204 18.70 13.59 0.96
CA ASP A 204 17.79 12.62 0.35
C ASP A 204 17.79 11.31 1.13
N ASP A 205 16.59 10.90 1.58
CA ASP A 205 16.32 9.65 2.26
C ASP A 205 14.99 9.07 1.75
N LYS A 206 15.01 7.81 1.30
CA LYS A 206 13.82 7.11 0.80
C LYS A 206 12.64 7.12 1.80
N TYR A 207 12.91 7.17 3.11
CA TYR A 207 11.87 7.19 4.14
C TYR A 207 11.15 8.54 4.26
N GLN A 208 11.71 9.62 3.69
CA GLN A 208 11.01 10.91 3.51
C GLN A 208 9.80 10.78 2.59
N TYR A 209 9.68 9.68 1.84
CA TYR A 209 8.61 9.41 0.87
C TYR A 209 7.72 8.23 1.29
N SER A 210 7.65 7.92 2.58
CA SER A 210 6.66 6.99 3.12
C SER A 210 5.29 7.66 3.30
N CYS A 211 4.22 6.87 3.20
CA CYS A 211 2.84 7.30 3.40
C CYS A 211 2.07 6.29 4.25
N GLU A 212 1.13 6.75 5.07
CA GLU A 212 0.19 5.88 5.78
C GLU A 212 -0.74 5.20 4.77
N ASN A 213 -1.05 3.92 4.95
CA ASN A 213 -1.90 3.15 4.05
C ASN A 213 -3.22 3.86 3.70
N LYS A 214 -3.89 4.47 4.69
CA LYS A 214 -5.17 5.17 4.47
C LYS A 214 -5.10 6.30 3.43
N ASP A 215 -3.93 6.94 3.30
CA ASP A 215 -3.68 8.05 2.37
C ASP A 215 -2.92 7.58 1.12
N ASN A 216 -2.27 6.41 1.18
CA ASN A 216 -1.46 5.81 0.12
C ASN A 216 -2.32 5.12 -0.96
N ARG A 217 -3.09 5.93 -1.69
CA ARG A 217 -4.01 5.49 -2.75
C ARG A 217 -3.51 5.76 -4.16
N VAL A 218 -2.72 6.82 -4.36
CA VAL A 218 -2.12 7.16 -5.65
C VAL A 218 -0.80 7.90 -5.46
N HIS A 219 0.23 7.50 -6.19
CA HIS A 219 1.54 8.15 -6.25
C HIS A 219 2.26 7.75 -7.53
N GLY A 220 3.26 8.53 -7.92
CA GLY A 220 3.91 8.31 -9.21
C GLY A 220 4.93 9.36 -9.59
N TRP A 221 5.17 9.42 -10.90
CA TRP A 221 6.16 10.28 -11.53
C TRP A 221 5.60 10.93 -12.78
N ILE A 222 6.13 12.11 -13.09
CA ILE A 222 5.84 12.87 -14.30
C ILE A 222 7.13 12.95 -15.13
N CYS A 223 6.99 12.58 -16.39
CA CYS A 223 7.90 12.93 -17.47
C CYS A 223 7.41 14.23 -18.11
N ASN A 224 8.32 15.16 -18.36
CA ASN A 224 7.97 16.46 -18.97
C ASN A 224 8.00 16.41 -20.50
N ASP A 225 8.78 15.50 -21.10
CA ASP A 225 8.95 15.42 -22.56
C ASP A 225 9.02 13.96 -23.08
N PRO A 226 7.92 13.46 -23.70
CA PRO A 226 6.60 14.09 -23.74
C PRO A 226 5.94 14.12 -22.35
N PRO A 227 4.96 15.03 -22.11
CA PRO A 227 4.27 15.14 -20.83
C PRO A 227 3.43 13.88 -20.56
N VAL A 228 3.97 13.00 -19.71
CA VAL A 228 3.40 11.68 -19.38
C VAL A 228 3.46 11.46 -17.87
N GLY A 229 2.35 11.03 -17.29
CA GLY A 229 2.29 10.57 -15.90
C GLY A 229 2.31 9.04 -15.82
N PHE A 230 3.05 8.52 -14.85
CA PHE A 230 3.04 7.11 -14.47
C PHE A 230 2.58 7.01 -13.01
N TRP A 231 1.45 6.34 -12.77
CA TRP A 231 0.78 6.34 -11.47
C TRP A 231 0.49 4.93 -10.98
N GLN A 232 0.84 4.65 -9.73
CA GLN A 232 0.41 3.45 -9.04
C GLN A 232 -0.82 3.76 -8.20
N ILE A 233 -1.96 3.14 -8.53
CA ILE A 233 -3.21 3.27 -7.81
C ILE A 233 -3.46 2.00 -6.98
N THR A 234 -3.75 2.20 -5.69
CA THR A 234 -4.20 1.15 -4.77
C THR A 234 -5.64 1.46 -4.34
N PRO A 235 -6.65 0.76 -4.90
CA PRO A 235 -8.06 1.07 -4.65
C PRO A 235 -8.55 0.61 -3.26
N SER A 236 -7.91 -0.40 -2.68
CA SER A 236 -8.28 -0.98 -1.39
C SER A 236 -7.06 -1.38 -0.59
N ASP A 237 -7.14 -1.23 0.73
CA ASP A 237 -6.12 -1.67 1.68
C ASP A 237 -6.37 -3.10 2.20
N GLU A 238 -7.42 -3.79 1.75
CA GLU A 238 -7.87 -5.07 2.35
C GLU A 238 -6.80 -6.17 2.36
N PHE A 239 -5.89 -6.11 1.39
CA PHE A 239 -4.78 -7.05 1.26
C PHE A 239 -3.51 -6.60 2.00
N ARG A 240 -3.40 -5.33 2.41
CA ARG A 240 -2.25 -4.80 3.15
C ARG A 240 -2.29 -5.20 4.62
N SER A 241 -1.13 -5.21 5.26
CA SER A 241 -0.98 -5.55 6.69
C SER A 241 -0.96 -4.33 7.62
N ALA A 242 -1.23 -4.56 8.91
CA ALA A 242 -1.05 -3.62 10.02
C ALA A 242 -1.90 -2.34 10.01
N GLY A 243 -2.99 -2.32 9.24
CA GLY A 243 -4.03 -1.29 9.33
C GLY A 243 -3.69 0.04 8.66
N PRO A 244 -4.43 1.13 8.97
CA PRO A 244 -4.48 2.34 8.16
C PRO A 244 -3.27 3.25 8.39
N HIS A 245 -2.72 3.22 9.61
CA HIS A 245 -1.57 4.01 10.03
C HIS A 245 -0.23 3.33 9.73
N LYS A 246 -0.25 2.11 9.19
CA LYS A 246 0.98 1.47 8.74
C LYS A 246 1.57 2.31 7.63
N GLN A 247 2.79 2.76 7.83
CA GLN A 247 3.54 3.51 6.84
C GLN A 247 4.28 2.57 5.90
N ASN A 248 4.19 2.86 4.61
CA ASN A 248 4.88 2.13 3.56
C ASN A 248 5.55 3.10 2.59
N LEU A 249 6.65 2.64 1.99
CA LEU A 249 7.35 3.39 0.94
C LEU A 249 6.45 3.53 -0.29
N THR A 250 6.56 4.67 -0.98
CA THR A 250 5.80 4.98 -2.19
C THR A 250 6.74 5.13 -3.39
N SER A 251 6.99 6.35 -3.86
CA SER A 251 8.00 6.68 -4.85
C SER A 251 9.28 7.24 -4.20
N HIS A 252 10.45 7.04 -4.81
CA HIS A 252 11.72 7.61 -4.32
C HIS A 252 12.76 7.72 -5.45
N VAL A 253 13.88 8.41 -5.20
CA VAL A 253 15.02 8.57 -6.14
C VAL A 253 15.37 7.26 -6.85
N GLY A 254 15.62 7.32 -8.17
CA GLY A 254 15.70 6.14 -9.03
C GLY A 254 14.51 5.95 -9.94
N PRO A 255 13.89 7.05 -10.41
CA PRO A 255 12.45 7.26 -10.42
C PRO A 255 11.68 5.95 -10.23
N THR A 256 11.62 5.52 -8.97
CA THR A 256 11.10 4.22 -8.59
C THR A 256 9.72 4.42 -7.99
N THR A 257 8.78 3.56 -8.35
CA THR A 257 7.44 3.49 -7.76
C THR A 257 7.24 2.11 -7.14
N LEU A 258 6.85 2.08 -5.87
CA LEU A 258 6.63 0.85 -5.11
C LEU A 258 5.17 0.69 -4.71
N ALA A 259 4.64 -0.51 -4.93
CA ALA A 259 3.41 -1.00 -4.33
C ALA A 259 3.73 -2.00 -3.23
N VAL A 260 3.83 -1.52 -2.00
CA VAL A 260 4.15 -2.37 -0.84
C VAL A 260 2.88 -3.00 -0.31
N MET A 261 2.81 -4.33 -0.38
CA MET A 261 1.69 -5.10 0.17
C MET A 261 1.93 -5.42 1.65
N HIS A 262 3.17 -5.76 1.98
CA HIS A 262 3.60 -6.06 3.34
C HIS A 262 5.05 -5.62 3.57
N SER A 263 5.35 -5.14 4.79
CA SER A 263 6.71 -4.80 5.21
C SER A 263 6.81 -4.63 6.72
N VAL A 264 7.90 -5.13 7.29
CA VAL A 264 8.34 -4.88 8.68
C VAL A 264 8.82 -3.44 8.95
N HIS A 265 8.91 -2.58 7.94
CA HIS A 265 9.32 -1.18 8.15
C HIS A 265 8.43 -0.48 9.20
N TYR A 266 9.06 0.27 10.10
CA TYR A 266 8.43 1.01 11.22
C TYR A 266 7.85 0.17 12.36
N SER A 267 7.90 -1.17 12.27
CA SER A 267 7.34 -2.06 13.31
C SER A 267 8.26 -3.20 13.70
N GLY A 268 9.31 -3.48 12.92
CA GLY A 268 10.29 -4.51 13.25
C GLY A 268 9.71 -5.92 13.20
N GLU A 269 10.22 -6.80 14.08
CA GLU A 269 9.91 -8.23 14.07
C GLU A 269 8.44 -8.57 14.36
N ASP A 270 7.68 -7.64 14.96
CA ASP A 270 6.28 -7.81 15.32
C ASP A 270 5.36 -7.97 14.09
N LEU A 271 5.82 -7.54 12.92
CA LEU A 271 5.08 -7.68 11.66
C LEU A 271 5.63 -8.78 10.75
N ILE A 272 6.59 -9.59 11.17
CA ILE A 272 7.05 -10.72 10.33
C ILE A 272 5.88 -11.71 10.14
N LEU A 273 5.55 -12.07 8.89
CA LEU A 273 4.65 -13.21 8.64
C LEU A 273 5.42 -14.50 8.92
N LYS A 274 5.11 -15.15 10.05
CA LYS A 274 5.75 -16.41 10.47
C LYS A 274 4.84 -17.58 10.11
N PHE A 275 5.26 -18.44 9.20
CA PHE A 275 4.53 -19.65 8.83
C PHE A 275 5.07 -20.84 9.61
N GLY A 276 4.18 -21.56 10.29
CA GLY A 276 4.53 -22.80 10.96
C GLY A 276 4.65 -23.97 9.99
N SER A 277 5.36 -25.02 10.42
CA SER A 277 5.31 -26.29 9.70
C SER A 277 3.88 -26.80 9.71
N ASN A 278 3.40 -27.22 8.55
CA ASN A 278 2.05 -27.70 8.34
C ASN A 278 0.92 -26.68 8.47
N GLU A 279 1.21 -25.39 8.28
CA GLU A 279 0.22 -24.32 8.29
C GLU A 279 -0.28 -24.03 6.86
N ALA A 280 -1.48 -24.49 6.49
CA ALA A 280 -2.05 -24.08 5.20
C ALA A 280 -2.43 -22.60 5.21
N TRP A 281 -2.05 -21.85 4.17
CA TRP A 281 -2.41 -20.44 4.03
C TRP A 281 -2.51 -20.06 2.55
N LYS A 282 -3.50 -19.22 2.22
CA LYS A 282 -3.65 -18.67 0.88
C LYS A 282 -4.19 -17.25 0.96
N LYS A 283 -3.64 -16.33 0.16
CA LYS A 283 -4.08 -14.93 0.13
C LYS A 283 -3.85 -14.27 -1.23
N VAL A 284 -4.79 -13.40 -1.60
CA VAL A 284 -4.71 -12.53 -2.78
C VAL A 284 -4.21 -11.14 -2.39
N PHE A 285 -3.29 -10.59 -3.19
CA PHE A 285 -2.72 -9.25 -3.03
C PHE A 285 -2.98 -8.40 -4.26
N GLY A 286 -3.74 -7.32 -4.11
CA GLY A 286 -4.25 -6.51 -5.21
C GLY A 286 -5.67 -6.93 -5.62
N PRO A 287 -6.13 -6.55 -6.83
CA PRO A 287 -5.36 -5.83 -7.85
C PRO A 287 -4.99 -4.39 -7.53
N ILE A 288 -3.76 -4.02 -7.88
CA ILE A 288 -3.36 -2.62 -8.05
C ILE A 288 -3.48 -2.23 -9.51
N PHE A 289 -3.64 -0.94 -9.79
CA PHE A 289 -3.76 -0.41 -11.14
C PHE A 289 -2.58 0.50 -11.47
N ILE A 290 -1.94 0.26 -12.61
CA ILE A 290 -0.89 1.13 -13.15
C ILE A 290 -1.54 2.01 -14.21
N TYR A 291 -1.76 3.27 -13.85
CA TYR A 291 -2.44 4.25 -14.69
C TYR A 291 -1.44 5.16 -15.38
N LEU A 292 -1.68 5.40 -16.66
CA LEU A 292 -0.90 6.29 -17.51
C LEU A 292 -1.81 7.38 -18.06
N ASN A 293 -1.34 8.62 -18.03
CA ASN A 293 -2.00 9.74 -18.68
C ASN A 293 -0.97 10.63 -19.36
N SER A 294 -1.44 11.51 -20.26
CA SER A 294 -0.60 12.41 -21.01
C SER A 294 -1.32 13.71 -21.32
N LEU A 295 -0.55 14.76 -21.63
CA LEU A 295 -1.09 16.01 -22.16
C LEU A 295 -0.94 16.04 -23.67
N SER A 296 -2.00 16.43 -24.37
CA SER A 296 -1.97 16.65 -25.83
C SER A 296 -1.22 17.93 -26.20
N ASP A 297 -1.18 18.90 -25.28
CA ASP A 297 -0.69 20.25 -25.54
C ASP A 297 0.69 20.43 -24.89
N ALA A 298 1.71 20.73 -25.70
CA ALA A 298 3.10 20.90 -25.26
C ALA A 298 3.32 22.06 -24.25
N GLY A 299 2.31 22.92 -24.05
CA GLY A 299 2.31 23.99 -23.04
C GLY A 299 1.37 23.74 -21.85
N GLY A 300 0.77 22.56 -21.76
CA GLY A 300 -0.11 22.20 -20.65
C GLY A 300 0.66 22.10 -19.33
N ASN A 301 0.00 22.43 -18.21
CA ASN A 301 0.61 22.31 -16.89
C ASN A 301 0.79 20.82 -16.53
N PRO A 302 2.02 20.29 -16.37
CA PRO A 302 2.25 18.88 -16.05
C PRO A 302 1.58 18.45 -14.73
N LEU A 303 1.32 19.37 -13.80
CA LEU A 303 0.59 19.08 -12.56
C LEU A 303 -0.87 18.68 -12.78
N SER A 304 -1.46 18.98 -13.94
CA SER A 304 -2.79 18.46 -14.29
C SER A 304 -2.82 16.94 -14.44
N LEU A 305 -1.68 16.30 -14.76
CA LEU A 305 -1.54 14.84 -14.78
C LEU A 305 -1.79 14.24 -13.39
N TRP A 306 -1.38 14.94 -12.32
CA TRP A 306 -1.65 14.51 -10.94
C TRP A 306 -3.14 14.62 -10.58
N GLU A 307 -3.79 15.72 -10.96
CA GLU A 307 -5.22 15.91 -10.68
C GLU A 307 -6.09 14.86 -11.40
N ASP A 308 -5.74 14.54 -12.64
CA ASP A 308 -6.36 13.47 -13.41
C ASP A 308 -6.10 12.08 -12.80
N ALA A 309 -4.87 11.79 -12.36
CA ALA A 309 -4.57 10.55 -11.63
C ALA A 309 -5.38 10.39 -10.33
N LYS A 310 -5.64 11.48 -9.60
CA LYS A 310 -6.54 11.47 -8.44
C LYS A 310 -8.01 11.23 -8.83
N GLN A 311 -8.44 11.70 -10.00
CA GLN A 311 -9.77 11.39 -10.53
C GLN A 311 -9.87 9.90 -10.86
N GLN A 312 -8.90 9.35 -11.59
CA GLN A 312 -8.85 7.92 -11.88
C GLN A 312 -8.82 7.08 -10.60
N MET A 313 -8.01 7.45 -9.61
CA MET A 313 -7.98 6.75 -8.32
C MET A 313 -9.36 6.69 -7.65
N ARG A 314 -10.16 7.76 -7.72
CA ARG A 314 -11.51 7.75 -7.16
C ARG A 314 -12.45 6.80 -7.91
N ILE A 315 -12.28 6.66 -9.23
CA ILE A 315 -13.02 5.69 -10.04
C ILE A 315 -12.64 4.27 -9.61
N GLU A 316 -11.34 3.94 -9.55
CA GLU A 316 -10.87 2.62 -9.12
C GLU A 316 -11.35 2.25 -7.70
N VAL A 317 -11.42 3.22 -6.78
CA VAL A 317 -11.96 3.02 -5.43
C VAL A 317 -13.47 2.74 -5.45
N GLN A 318 -14.22 3.39 -6.34
CA GLN A 318 -15.67 3.20 -6.48
C GLN A 318 -16.01 1.87 -7.16
N ASP A 319 -15.16 1.45 -8.10
CA ASP A 319 -15.31 0.19 -8.83
C ASP A 319 -14.85 -1.02 -8.01
N TRP A 320 -14.25 -0.81 -6.84
CA TRP A 320 -13.86 -1.90 -5.94
C TRP A 320 -15.07 -2.53 -5.24
N PRO A 321 -15.16 -3.88 -5.15
CA PRO A 321 -14.27 -4.87 -5.75
C PRO A 321 -14.55 -5.05 -7.25
N TYR A 322 -13.49 -5.22 -8.04
CA TYR A 322 -13.61 -5.43 -9.49
C TYR A 322 -14.38 -6.70 -9.84
N THR A 323 -15.06 -6.70 -10.98
CA THR A 323 -15.83 -7.84 -11.50
C THR A 323 -15.06 -8.69 -12.51
N PHE A 324 -13.97 -8.16 -13.05
CA PHE A 324 -13.23 -8.75 -14.16
C PHE A 324 -12.12 -9.77 -13.78
N PRO A 325 -11.52 -9.79 -12.56
CA PRO A 325 -10.53 -10.82 -12.24
C PRO A 325 -11.14 -12.21 -12.27
N ALA A 326 -10.54 -13.12 -13.05
CA ALA A 326 -11.09 -14.45 -13.29
C ALA A 326 -10.77 -15.48 -12.19
N SER A 327 -9.81 -15.19 -11.30
CA SER A 327 -9.45 -16.10 -10.21
C SER A 327 -10.61 -16.29 -9.23
N GLN A 328 -10.89 -17.56 -8.88
CA GLN A 328 -11.87 -17.91 -7.85
C GLN A 328 -11.41 -17.50 -6.44
N ASP A 329 -10.11 -17.30 -6.24
CA ASP A 329 -9.57 -16.81 -4.97
C ASP A 329 -9.82 -15.30 -4.78
N PHE A 330 -10.11 -14.57 -5.86
CA PHE A 330 -10.54 -13.17 -5.78
C PHE A 330 -12.05 -13.10 -5.56
N PRO A 331 -12.53 -12.72 -4.37
CA PRO A 331 -13.94 -12.81 -4.08
C PRO A 331 -14.69 -11.66 -4.71
N GLN A 332 -15.78 -12.00 -5.39
CA GLN A 332 -16.64 -11.07 -6.10
C GLN A 332 -17.52 -10.27 -5.13
N SER A 333 -18.11 -9.17 -5.61
CA SER A 333 -18.98 -8.30 -4.79
C SER A 333 -20.10 -9.07 -4.06
N HIS A 334 -20.74 -10.03 -4.72
CA HIS A 334 -21.80 -10.85 -4.12
C HIS A 334 -21.31 -11.88 -3.08
N GLN A 335 -20.00 -12.16 -3.05
CA GLN A 335 -19.34 -13.00 -2.04
C GLN A 335 -18.83 -12.17 -0.86
N ARG A 336 -19.05 -10.85 -0.92
CA ARG A 336 -18.71 -9.91 0.14
C ARG A 336 -19.95 -9.50 0.93
N GLY A 337 -19.78 -9.30 2.24
CA GLY A 337 -20.83 -8.78 3.13
C GLY A 337 -20.57 -7.33 3.53
N ASN A 338 -21.46 -6.69 4.29
CA ASN A 338 -21.17 -5.39 4.88
C ASN A 338 -21.50 -5.32 6.38
N VAL A 339 -20.70 -4.61 7.16
CA VAL A 339 -21.01 -4.21 8.53
C VAL A 339 -21.34 -2.72 8.58
N SER A 340 -22.48 -2.40 9.18
CA SER A 340 -22.89 -1.03 9.47
C SER A 340 -23.35 -0.91 10.92
N GLY A 341 -23.13 0.25 11.54
CA GLY A 341 -23.48 0.42 12.93
C GLY A 341 -23.18 1.80 13.49
N ARG A 342 -23.60 2.00 14.74
CA ARG A 342 -23.27 3.20 15.51
C ARG A 342 -22.27 2.84 16.59
N LEU A 343 -21.19 3.60 16.66
CA LEU A 343 -20.24 3.55 17.75
C LEU A 343 -20.56 4.64 18.76
N LEU A 344 -20.90 4.24 19.98
CA LEU A 344 -21.13 5.16 21.09
C LEU A 344 -20.03 5.00 22.13
N VAL A 345 -19.55 6.12 22.65
CA VAL A 345 -18.54 6.22 23.70
C VAL A 345 -19.22 6.71 24.98
N LYS A 346 -18.92 6.06 26.12
CA LYS A 346 -19.33 6.54 27.44
C LYS A 346 -18.10 7.16 28.12
N ASP A 347 -18.03 8.48 28.13
CA ASP A 347 -17.01 9.23 28.88
C ASP A 347 -17.67 10.04 29.98
N ARG A 348 -17.68 9.49 31.20
CA ARG A 348 -18.36 10.07 32.38
C ARG A 348 -17.86 11.47 32.77
N TYR A 349 -16.69 11.89 32.29
CA TYR A 349 -16.14 13.22 32.55
C TYR A 349 -16.61 14.27 31.53
N VAL A 350 -17.06 13.82 30.34
CA VAL A 350 -17.60 14.68 29.29
C VAL A 350 -19.13 14.67 29.33
N CYS A 351 -19.74 13.49 29.41
CA CYS A 351 -21.19 13.30 29.44
C CYS A 351 -21.56 12.06 30.25
N LYS A 352 -22.64 12.14 31.04
CA LYS A 352 -23.16 10.95 31.74
C LYS A 352 -23.86 9.98 30.79
N ASP A 353 -24.33 10.48 29.64
CA ASP A 353 -24.97 9.70 28.59
C ASP A 353 -23.95 9.18 27.55
N TYR A 354 -24.42 8.30 26.67
CA TYR A 354 -23.63 7.82 25.54
C TYR A 354 -23.49 8.90 24.47
N ILE A 355 -22.26 9.21 24.09
CA ILE A 355 -21.94 10.17 23.04
C ILE A 355 -21.53 9.43 21.77
N PRO A 356 -21.99 9.83 20.57
CA PRO A 356 -21.49 9.22 19.35
C PRO A 356 -19.98 9.46 19.20
N ALA A 357 -19.25 8.44 18.77
CA ALA A 357 -17.83 8.60 18.49
C ALA A 357 -17.63 9.55 17.30
N ASN A 358 -16.65 10.44 17.42
CA ASN A 358 -16.23 11.34 16.35
C ASN A 358 -14.71 11.21 16.14
N GLY A 359 -14.27 11.05 14.90
CA GLY A 359 -12.86 10.89 14.52
C GLY A 359 -12.22 9.53 14.88
N ALA A 360 -13.02 8.53 15.25
CA ALA A 360 -12.53 7.18 15.55
C ALA A 360 -12.44 6.33 14.29
N TYR A 361 -11.41 5.47 14.21
CA TYR A 361 -11.27 4.44 13.19
C TYR A 361 -11.82 3.11 13.72
N VAL A 362 -12.69 2.49 12.94
CA VAL A 362 -13.25 1.16 13.19
C VAL A 362 -12.85 0.26 12.04
N GLY A 363 -12.31 -0.92 12.34
CA GLY A 363 -11.94 -1.92 11.34
C GLY A 363 -12.30 -3.33 11.79
N LEU A 364 -12.27 -4.26 10.85
CA LEU A 364 -12.53 -5.68 11.12
C LEU A 364 -11.25 -6.47 10.95
N ALA A 365 -11.02 -7.36 11.91
CA ALA A 365 -9.91 -8.28 11.90
C ALA A 365 -10.40 -9.70 12.17
N PRO A 366 -9.67 -10.72 11.68
CA PRO A 366 -9.86 -12.10 12.12
C PRO A 366 -9.85 -12.22 13.64
N PRO A 367 -10.48 -13.29 14.19
CA PRO A 367 -10.40 -13.60 15.60
C PRO A 367 -8.95 -13.85 16.01
N GLY A 368 -8.60 -13.39 17.20
CA GLY A 368 -7.26 -13.50 17.76
C GLY A 368 -7.21 -12.86 19.13
N ASP A 369 -6.06 -12.92 19.78
CA ASP A 369 -5.89 -12.40 21.14
C ASP A 369 -6.29 -10.92 21.27
N VAL A 370 -6.68 -10.52 22.48
CA VAL A 370 -6.90 -9.11 22.79
C VAL A 370 -5.59 -8.37 22.57
N GLY A 371 -5.59 -7.30 21.77
CA GLY A 371 -4.35 -6.63 21.35
C GLY A 371 -3.87 -6.95 19.93
N SER A 372 -4.16 -8.16 19.43
CA SER A 372 -3.39 -8.74 18.31
C SER A 372 -3.68 -8.15 16.92
N TRP A 373 -4.78 -7.44 16.72
CA TRP A 373 -5.17 -6.97 15.39
C TRP A 373 -4.16 -6.01 14.74
N GLN A 374 -3.37 -5.29 15.54
CA GLN A 374 -2.35 -4.37 15.03
C GLN A 374 -1.17 -5.10 14.42
N SER A 375 -0.91 -6.32 14.89
CA SER A 375 0.10 -7.25 14.37
C SER A 375 -0.52 -8.35 13.51
N GLU A 376 -1.79 -8.23 13.14
CA GLU A 376 -2.41 -9.17 12.19
C GLU A 376 -1.83 -8.92 10.79
N VAL A 377 -1.33 -10.00 10.19
CA VAL A 377 -0.56 -9.96 8.94
C VAL A 377 -0.94 -11.06 7.96
N LYS A 378 -1.60 -12.14 8.42
CA LYS A 378 -1.96 -13.32 7.61
C LYS A 378 -3.37 -13.23 7.06
N GLY A 379 -4.32 -12.70 7.83
CA GLY A 379 -5.68 -12.49 7.39
C GLY A 379 -5.86 -11.25 6.52
N MET A 380 -7.08 -11.03 6.07
CA MET A 380 -7.49 -9.76 5.47
C MET A 380 -7.94 -8.81 6.58
N ILE A 381 -7.47 -7.56 6.52
CA ILE A 381 -7.90 -6.52 7.43
C ILE A 381 -8.89 -5.66 6.66
N TYR A 382 -10.16 -5.70 7.04
CA TYR A 382 -11.19 -4.96 6.31
C TYR A 382 -11.30 -3.53 6.82
N SER A 383 -11.27 -2.63 5.83
CA SER A 383 -11.57 -1.20 5.78
C SER A 383 -11.83 -0.45 7.09
N TRP A 384 -11.25 0.75 7.15
CA TRP A 384 -11.34 1.67 8.27
C TRP A 384 -12.27 2.82 7.94
N VAL A 385 -13.36 2.99 8.70
CA VAL A 385 -14.24 4.17 8.53
C VAL A 385 -13.94 5.20 9.61
N ILE A 386 -13.74 6.46 9.20
CA ILE A 386 -13.75 7.61 10.11
C ILE A 386 -15.20 7.98 10.36
N LEU A 387 -15.62 7.93 11.61
CA LEU A 387 -16.93 8.44 12.01
C LEU A 387 -16.84 9.97 12.11
N TYR A 388 -17.43 10.72 11.18
CA TYR A 388 -17.57 12.17 11.29
C TYR A 388 -18.98 12.53 11.79
N MET A 389 -19.10 13.25 12.91
CA MET A 389 -20.30 14.04 13.17
C MET A 389 -20.17 15.38 12.47
N ASN A 390 -21.06 15.67 11.50
CA ASN A 390 -21.10 16.97 10.82
C ASN A 390 -21.40 18.08 11.84
N ARG A 391 -20.56 19.13 11.86
CA ARG A 391 -20.67 20.30 12.77
C ARG A 391 -21.92 21.17 12.56
N GLN A 392 -22.80 20.86 11.61
CA GLN A 392 -24.02 21.63 11.36
C GLN A 392 -25.28 21.13 12.11
N GLU A 393 -25.24 19.96 12.75
CA GLU A 393 -26.40 19.42 13.50
C GLU A 393 -26.40 19.79 15.00
N MET A 394 -25.84 20.94 15.37
CA MET A 394 -25.99 21.47 16.74
C MET A 394 -27.32 22.17 17.00
N ALA A 395 -28.27 22.12 16.06
CA ALA A 395 -29.65 22.53 16.28
C ALA A 395 -30.61 21.59 15.53
N LEU A 396 -31.43 20.87 16.30
CA LEU A 396 -32.54 20.00 15.89
C LEU A 396 -32.23 18.65 15.22
N HIS A 397 -32.63 17.60 15.95
CA HIS A 397 -33.01 16.25 15.49
C HIS A 397 -31.95 15.31 14.84
N CYS A 398 -31.73 14.20 15.55
CA CYS A 398 -31.36 12.85 15.08
C CYS A 398 -31.01 12.70 13.58
N GLY A 399 -29.76 13.01 13.20
CA GLY A 399 -29.18 12.68 11.91
C GLY A 399 -28.57 11.27 11.88
N LYS A 400 -28.85 10.52 10.82
CA LYS A 400 -28.25 9.20 10.52
C LYS A 400 -26.82 9.38 10.01
N LEU A 401 -25.87 8.61 10.54
CA LEU A 401 -24.58 8.37 9.90
C LEU A 401 -24.51 6.89 9.51
N GLU A 402 -24.29 6.60 8.22
CA GLU A 402 -24.05 5.26 7.68
C GLU A 402 -22.54 5.08 7.42
N SER A 403 -21.92 4.11 8.07
CA SER A 403 -20.59 3.61 7.72
C SER A 403 -20.73 2.23 7.10
N ARG A 404 -20.08 1.98 5.96
CA ARG A 404 -20.12 0.70 5.22
C ARG A 404 -18.74 0.07 5.25
N ILE A 405 -18.64 -1.19 5.68
CA ILE A 405 -17.38 -1.96 5.70
C ILE A 405 -17.62 -3.30 5.02
N ALA A 406 -16.91 -3.61 3.92
CA ALA A 406 -17.05 -4.88 3.20
C ALA A 406 -16.40 -6.08 3.95
N LEU A 407 -16.96 -7.29 3.83
CA LEU A 407 -16.59 -8.55 4.49
C LEU A 407 -16.34 -9.66 3.45
N LEU A 408 -15.68 -10.77 3.78
CA LEU A 408 -15.66 -12.01 2.97
C LEU A 408 -16.36 -13.20 3.63
N GLN A 409 -16.69 -14.17 2.79
CA GLN A 409 -17.33 -15.45 3.10
C GLN A 409 -16.64 -16.26 4.22
N ASN A 410 -17.45 -16.90 5.08
CA ASN A 410 -17.09 -17.94 6.06
C ASN A 410 -16.13 -17.58 7.22
N SER A 411 -15.88 -16.32 7.53
CA SER A 411 -15.11 -15.99 8.75
C SER A 411 -15.98 -15.40 9.86
N THR A 412 -15.81 -15.90 11.07
CA THR A 412 -16.23 -15.23 12.30
C THR A 412 -15.30 -14.03 12.47
N PHE A 413 -15.81 -12.82 12.75
CA PHE A 413 -14.98 -11.62 12.89
C PHE A 413 -15.25 -10.90 14.21
N LEU A 414 -14.23 -10.19 14.70
CA LEU A 414 -14.33 -9.34 15.87
C LEU A 414 -14.29 -7.87 15.43
N ILE A 415 -15.26 -7.07 15.89
CA ILE A 415 -15.25 -5.64 15.64
C ILE A 415 -14.31 -5.00 16.66
N ARG A 416 -13.29 -4.30 16.18
CA ARG A 416 -12.27 -3.68 17.02
C ARG A 416 -12.19 -2.18 16.74
N VAL A 417 -12.15 -1.40 17.83
CA VAL A 417 -12.21 0.06 17.77
C VAL A 417 -10.97 0.65 18.43
N ARG A 418 -10.33 1.61 17.76
CA ARG A 418 -9.22 2.40 18.31
C ARG A 418 -9.67 3.84 18.56
N CYS A 419 -9.57 4.28 19.82
CA CYS A 419 -9.84 5.67 20.20
C CYS A 419 -8.53 6.48 20.26
N LEU A 420 -8.39 7.47 19.38
CA LEU A 420 -7.16 8.28 19.27
C LEU A 420 -6.96 9.27 20.42
N SER A 421 -8.01 9.63 21.16
CA SER A 421 -7.88 10.57 22.29
C SER A 421 -7.31 9.92 23.54
N THR A 422 -7.34 8.59 23.64
CA THR A 422 -7.04 7.90 24.91
C THR A 422 -6.12 6.68 24.77
N GLY A 423 -5.83 6.21 23.55
CA GLY A 423 -4.86 5.12 23.32
C GLY A 423 -5.36 3.72 23.71
N TYR A 424 -6.62 3.58 24.14
CA TYR A 424 -7.19 2.28 24.50
C TYR A 424 -7.71 1.50 23.30
N MET A 425 -7.69 0.18 23.43
CA MET A 425 -8.21 -0.80 22.50
C MET A 425 -9.40 -1.50 23.14
N LEU A 426 -10.56 -1.52 22.47
CA LEU A 426 -11.69 -2.33 22.89
C LEU A 426 -11.95 -3.44 21.88
N THR A 427 -12.11 -4.65 22.38
CA THR A 427 -12.49 -5.84 21.61
C THR A 427 -13.93 -6.18 21.97
N ILE A 428 -14.84 -6.16 21.00
CA ILE A 428 -16.25 -6.52 21.22
C ILE A 428 -16.52 -7.88 20.59
N LEU A 429 -16.77 -8.87 21.45
CA LEU A 429 -17.27 -10.17 21.07
C LEU A 429 -18.76 -10.01 20.77
N THR A 430 -19.13 -10.10 19.51
CA THR A 430 -20.52 -10.32 19.11
C THR A 430 -20.71 -11.82 18.90
N ASP A 431 -21.71 -12.44 19.53
CA ASP A 431 -22.12 -13.85 19.33
C ASP A 431 -22.74 -14.08 17.93
N LEU A 432 -22.05 -13.62 16.88
CA LEU A 432 -22.48 -13.80 15.51
C LEU A 432 -21.94 -15.16 15.04
N GLY A 433 -22.82 -16.16 15.06
CA GLY A 433 -22.61 -17.42 14.34
C GLY A 433 -22.28 -17.19 12.86
N SER A 434 -21.90 -18.26 12.15
CA SER A 434 -21.48 -18.25 10.74
C SER A 434 -22.35 -17.31 9.89
N MET A 435 -21.75 -16.25 9.35
CA MET A 435 -22.47 -15.26 8.55
C MET A 435 -22.86 -15.88 7.19
N GLY A 436 -24.16 -15.90 6.89
CA GLY A 436 -24.69 -16.31 5.59
C GLY A 436 -24.72 -15.15 4.59
N TYR A 437 -24.54 -15.49 3.32
CA TYR A 437 -24.46 -14.60 2.14
C TYR A 437 -25.59 -13.55 2.03
N GLY A 438 -25.26 -12.38 1.49
CA GLY A 438 -26.23 -11.40 0.98
C GLY A 438 -27.09 -10.67 2.02
N LYS A 439 -26.67 -10.64 3.29
CA LYS A 439 -27.40 -9.95 4.36
C LYS A 439 -26.61 -8.74 4.87
N ASP A 440 -27.19 -7.55 4.72
CA ASP A 440 -26.75 -6.36 5.46
C ASP A 440 -27.12 -6.50 6.94
N MET A 441 -26.16 -6.32 7.85
CA MET A 441 -26.43 -6.27 9.28
C MET A 441 -26.26 -4.84 9.82
N GLN A 442 -27.24 -4.43 10.63
CA GLN A 442 -27.11 -3.27 11.52
C GLN A 442 -26.69 -3.76 12.90
N ILE A 443 -25.54 -3.29 13.38
CA ILE A 443 -24.99 -3.66 14.68
C ILE A 443 -24.85 -2.40 15.55
N TYR A 444 -25.28 -2.48 16.80
CA TYR A 444 -25.01 -1.45 17.80
C TYR A 444 -23.82 -1.88 18.66
N ILE A 445 -22.79 -1.05 18.69
CA ILE A 445 -21.54 -1.33 19.41
C ILE A 445 -21.43 -0.34 20.57
N LEU A 446 -21.63 -0.85 21.78
CA LEU A 446 -21.53 -0.05 23.00
C LEU A 446 -20.14 -0.21 23.61
N ILE A 447 -19.36 0.87 23.66
CA ILE A 447 -18.06 0.90 24.33
C ILE A 447 -18.21 1.63 25.66
N GLU A 448 -18.11 0.88 26.76
CA GLU A 448 -17.93 1.46 28.08
C GLU A 448 -16.44 1.59 28.40
N ILE A 449 -15.94 2.84 28.45
CA ILE A 449 -14.57 3.12 28.86
C ILE A 449 -14.55 3.35 30.37
N TRP A 450 -14.06 2.37 31.12
CA TRP A 450 -13.84 2.47 32.56
C TRP A 450 -12.43 3.04 32.81
N PHE A 451 -12.31 4.35 33.01
CA PHE A 451 -11.05 4.91 33.47
C PHE A 451 -10.81 4.60 34.96
N THR A 452 -9.64 4.03 35.25
CA THR A 452 -8.97 4.06 36.55
C THR A 452 -8.31 5.43 36.78
N GLN A 453 -8.18 5.79 38.06
CA GLN A 453 -7.81 7.10 38.61
C GLN A 453 -6.71 7.86 37.84
N LEU A 454 -6.89 9.19 37.79
CA LEU A 454 -5.83 10.19 37.70
C LEU A 454 -4.65 9.80 38.62
N GLY A 455 -3.69 9.07 38.07
CA GLY A 455 -2.32 9.17 38.52
C GLY A 455 -1.81 10.51 38.04
N LEU A 456 -1.69 11.48 38.96
CA LEU A 456 -0.86 12.65 38.77
C LEU A 456 0.58 12.14 38.60
N VAL A 457 0.94 11.69 37.41
CA VAL A 457 2.33 11.37 37.09
C VAL A 457 2.98 12.69 36.74
N THR A 458 3.64 13.28 37.72
CA THR A 458 4.72 14.24 37.50
C THR A 458 5.84 13.48 36.78
N ILE A 459 5.70 13.28 35.46
CA ILE A 459 6.78 12.75 34.63
C ILE A 459 7.80 13.89 34.53
N GLN A 460 8.98 13.69 35.12
CA GLN A 460 10.16 14.46 34.73
C GLN A 460 10.33 14.30 33.21
N LYS A 461 10.09 15.41 32.51
CA LYS A 461 10.12 15.61 31.06
C LYS A 461 11.10 14.68 30.33
N THR A 462 10.63 13.50 29.93
CA THR A 462 11.28 12.60 28.97
C THR A 462 10.16 11.80 28.28
N GLY A 463 9.92 12.08 26.99
CA GLY A 463 8.95 11.34 26.17
C GLY A 463 7.86 12.23 25.57
N PHE A 464 7.96 12.51 24.27
CA PHE A 464 6.95 13.23 23.51
C PHE A 464 5.80 12.27 23.13
N LEU A 465 4.57 12.62 23.53
CA LEU A 465 3.35 12.16 22.85
C LEU A 465 3.32 12.80 21.45
N LEU A 466 3.55 12.02 20.40
CA LEU A 466 3.38 12.46 19.02
C LEU A 466 1.89 12.69 18.74
N ARG A 467 1.42 13.92 18.99
CA ARG A 467 0.23 14.49 18.32
C ARG A 467 0.59 14.76 16.86
N SER A 468 -0.38 14.61 15.94
CA SER A 468 -0.20 15.06 14.56
C SER A 468 0.16 16.56 14.53
N PRO A 469 1.11 16.99 13.67
CA PRO A 469 1.70 18.31 13.73
C PRO A 469 0.86 19.37 12.99
N GLU A 470 -0.46 19.40 13.17
CA GLU A 470 -1.27 20.40 12.45
C GLU A 470 -1.16 21.82 13.01
N ARG A 471 -0.46 22.05 14.13
CA ARG A 471 -0.12 23.38 14.63
C ARG A 471 0.99 23.31 15.69
N MET A 472 2.25 23.29 15.27
CA MET A 472 3.32 23.85 16.11
C MET A 472 3.57 25.28 15.64
N MET A 473 3.11 26.26 16.41
CA MET A 473 3.64 27.61 16.31
C MET A 473 5.13 27.55 16.66
N THR A 474 5.97 28.04 15.76
CA THR A 474 7.39 28.27 15.97
C THR A 474 7.59 29.29 17.10
N THR A 475 7.92 28.82 18.29
CA THR A 475 8.47 29.68 19.34
C THR A 475 9.97 29.79 19.14
N HIS A 476 10.44 30.98 18.73
CA HIS A 476 11.86 31.32 18.70
C HIS A 476 12.49 31.13 20.08
N ILE A 477 13.45 30.22 20.21
CA ILE A 477 14.30 30.12 21.39
C ILE A 477 15.37 31.21 21.26
N LYS A 478 15.29 32.24 22.12
CA LYS A 478 16.40 33.18 22.35
C LYS A 478 17.50 32.45 23.11
N GLU A 479 18.71 32.53 22.58
CA GLU A 479 19.96 32.11 23.24
C GLU A 479 20.10 32.80 24.61
N LEU A 480 20.32 32.00 25.65
CA LEU A 480 20.78 32.47 26.94
C LEU A 480 22.30 32.29 27.01
N HIS A 481 23.02 33.38 26.83
CA HIS A 481 24.44 33.50 27.16
C HIS A 481 24.65 33.21 28.66
N GLY A 482 25.39 32.14 28.97
CA GLY A 482 26.00 31.94 30.27
C GLY A 482 27.25 32.81 30.39
N LYS A 483 27.19 33.87 31.21
CA LYS A 483 28.36 34.60 31.70
C LYS A 483 29.02 33.82 32.84
N SER A 484 30.34 33.89 32.81
CA SER A 484 31.33 33.50 33.81
C SER A 484 30.98 33.81 35.27
N SER A 485 31.43 32.93 36.17
CA SER A 485 31.97 33.36 37.46
C SER A 485 33.14 32.44 37.86
N SER A 486 34.26 33.09 38.13
CA SER A 486 35.51 32.61 38.70
C SER A 486 35.35 32.08 40.13
N ASN A 487 35.98 30.94 40.42
CA ASN A 487 37.13 30.80 41.32
C ASN A 487 37.75 29.42 41.18
#